data_AF-A0A3N4SIJ2-F1
#
_entry.id   AF-A0A3N4SIJ2-F1
#
_cell.length_a   1.000
_cell.length_b   1.000
_cell.length_c   1.000
_cell.angle_alpha   90.00
_cell.angle_beta   90.00
_cell.angle_gamma   90.00
#
_symmetry.space_group_name_H-M   'P 1'
#
loop_
_entity.id
_entity.type
_entity.pdbx_description
1 polymer ?
#
loop_
_entity_poly.entity_id
_entity_poly.type
_entity_poly.pdbx_seq_one_letter_code
_entity_poly.pdbx_strand_id
1 'polypeptide(L)' 'MLACMSAYSSDLDLNVYDVTGNGTEVDVATNLLNGDIRLSILWTQEILLSAEAADQVADALRRAAAQSRSITTAPSTD' A
#
# COMPACT_ATOMS: atom_id res chain seq x y z
N MET A 1 11.47 -20.09 -14.47
CA MET A 1 10.34 -19.20 -14.82
C MET A 1 10.51 -17.96 -13.95
N LEU A 2 11.02 -16.86 -14.49
CA LEU A 2 11.06 -15.60 -13.73
C LEU A 2 9.61 -15.19 -13.52
N ALA A 3 9.12 -15.28 -12.28
CA ALA A 3 7.94 -14.50 -11.91
C ALA A 3 8.29 -13.04 -12.17
N CYS A 4 7.48 -12.33 -12.95
CA CYS A 4 7.60 -10.88 -13.06
C CYS A 4 7.41 -10.33 -11.64
N MET A 5 8.51 -10.05 -10.92
CA MET A 5 8.45 -9.31 -9.66
C MET A 5 7.79 -7.98 -9.99
N SER A 6 6.57 -7.78 -9.48
CA SER A 6 5.97 -6.45 -9.47
C SER A 6 6.94 -5.52 -8.76
N ALA A 7 7.20 -4.35 -9.35
CA ALA A 7 8.00 -3.31 -8.70
C ALA A 7 7.35 -2.84 -7.37
N TYR A 8 6.05 -3.11 -7.19
CA TYR A 8 5.28 -2.76 -6.02
C TYR A 8 4.83 -4.00 -5.26
N SER A 9 4.98 -3.96 -3.94
CA SER A 9 4.39 -4.90 -3.00
C SER A 9 3.19 -4.24 -2.32
N SER A 10 1.98 -4.64 -2.69
CA SER A 10 0.74 -4.21 -2.03
C SER A 10 0.60 -4.81 -0.64
N ASP A 11 -0.07 -4.09 0.25
CA ASP A 11 -0.46 -4.55 1.58
C ASP A 11 -1.64 -5.54 1.44
N LEU A 12 -1.35 -6.83 1.56
CA LEU A 12 -2.34 -7.89 1.41
C LEU A 12 -3.31 -8.00 2.58
N ASP A 13 -3.00 -7.35 3.71
CA ASP A 13 -3.87 -7.32 4.89
C ASP A 13 -4.82 -6.10 4.85
N LEU A 14 -4.65 -5.18 3.89
CA LEU A 14 -5.53 -4.05 3.69
C LEU A 14 -6.73 -4.45 2.83
N ASN A 15 -7.87 -4.64 3.48
CA ASN A 15 -9.13 -4.97 2.82
C ASN A 15 -10.18 -3.88 3.11
N VAL A 16 -10.01 -2.72 2.50
CA VAL A 16 -10.83 -1.51 2.75
C VAL A 16 -11.60 -1.11 1.51
N TYR A 17 -12.91 -0.93 1.72
CA TYR A 17 -13.89 -0.54 0.71
C TYR A 17 -14.60 0.75 1.11
N ASP A 18 -15.08 1.45 0.09
CA ASP A 18 -15.95 2.61 0.27
C ASP A 18 -17.25 2.23 0.99
N VAL A 19 -17.65 3.05 1.98
CA VAL A 19 -18.85 2.80 2.79
C VAL A 19 -20.16 2.85 2.00
N THR A 20 -20.16 3.48 0.82
CA THR A 20 -21.33 3.52 -0.07
C THR A 20 -21.57 2.20 -0.80
N GLY A 21 -20.61 1.26 -0.74
CA GLY A 21 -20.73 -0.04 -1.39
C GLY A 21 -20.57 0.02 -2.92
N ASN A 22 -19.95 1.07 -3.44
CA ASN A 22 -19.71 1.27 -4.88
C ASN A 22 -18.55 0.41 -5.44
N GLY A 23 -17.85 -0.36 -4.60
CA GLY A 23 -16.72 -1.21 -5.00
C GLY A 23 -15.39 -0.46 -5.15
N THR A 24 -15.31 0.82 -4.77
CA THR A 24 -14.05 1.54 -4.65
C THR A 24 -13.21 0.95 -3.50
N GLU A 25 -11.94 0.73 -3.79
CA GLU A 25 -10.97 0.09 -2.89
C GLU A 25 -9.76 1.00 -2.67
N VAL A 26 -9.09 0.84 -1.52
CA VAL A 26 -7.78 1.44 -1.26
C VAL A 26 -6.70 0.38 -1.26
N ASP A 27 -5.62 0.64 -2.00
CA ASP A 27 -4.37 -0.13 -1.96
C ASP A 27 -3.24 0.76 -1.43
N VAL A 28 -2.39 0.17 -0.59
CA VAL A 28 -1.13 0.76 -0.14
C VAL A 28 -0.02 -0.17 -0.57
N ALA A 29 0.91 0.33 -1.39
CA ALA A 29 2.00 -0.47 -1.91
C ALA A 29 3.35 0.20 -1.74
N THR A 30 4.38 -0.58 -1.40
CA THR A 30 5.76 -0.10 -1.35
C THR A 30 6.49 -0.47 -2.63
N ASN A 31 7.12 0.52 -3.26
CA ASN A 31 8.06 0.29 -4.35
C ASN A 31 9.31 -0.41 -3.80
N LEU A 32 9.55 -1.63 -4.26
CA LEU A 32 10.63 -2.49 -3.78
C LEU A 32 12.03 -2.03 -4.23
N LEU A 33 12.12 -1.13 -5.21
CA LEU A 33 13.39 -0.60 -5.71
C LEU A 33 13.90 0.58 -4.87
N ASN A 34 13.01 1.51 -4.52
CA ASN A 34 13.40 2.79 -3.90
C ASN A 34 12.70 3.09 -2.58
N GLY A 35 11.76 2.24 -2.15
CA GLY A 35 11.02 2.41 -0.90
C GLY A 35 9.88 3.44 -0.97
N ASP A 36 9.60 4.06 -2.12
CA ASP A 36 8.47 4.99 -2.24
C ASP A 36 7.15 4.27 -1.97
N ILE A 37 6.23 4.96 -1.28
CA ILE A 37 4.92 4.41 -0.93
C ILE A 37 3.88 5.00 -1.87
N ARG A 38 3.12 4.12 -2.51
CA ARG A 38 1.97 4.48 -3.33
C ARG A 38 0.69 4.19 -2.56
N LEU A 39 -0.12 5.21 -2.37
CA LEU A 39 -1.53 5.09 -1.99
C LEU A 39 -2.36 5.16 -3.28
N SER A 40 -3.21 4.17 -3.51
CA SER A 40 -4.07 4.10 -4.69
C SER A 40 -5.53 3.99 -4.26
N ILE A 41 -6.39 4.80 -4.87
CA ILE A 41 -7.84 4.63 -4.84
C ILE A 41 -8.18 3.98 -6.18
N LEU A 42 -8.71 2.77 -6.13
CA LEU A 42 -9.03 2.02 -7.34
C LEU A 42 -10.41 2.46 -7.84
N TRP A 43 -10.58 2.50 -9.15
CA TRP A 43 -11.85 2.79 -9.86
C TRP A 43 -12.34 4.24 -9.80
N THR A 44 -12.05 5.01 -8.74
CA THR A 44 -12.49 6.40 -8.54
C THR A 44 -11.35 7.33 -8.09
N GLN A 45 -11.65 8.63 -7.94
CA GLN A 45 -10.69 9.64 -7.47
C GLN A 45 -10.72 9.84 -5.94
N GLU A 46 -11.83 9.49 -5.30
CA GLU A 46 -12.06 9.64 -3.88
C GLU A 46 -12.70 8.37 -3.30
N ILE A 47 -12.54 8.19 -2.00
CA ILE A 47 -13.16 7.13 -1.22
C ILE A 47 -13.71 7.72 0.08
N LEU A 48 -14.91 7.28 0.46
CA LEU A 48 -15.50 7.59 1.76
C LEU A 48 -15.27 6.42 2.73
N LEU A 49 -14.60 6.69 3.85
CA LEU A 49 -14.19 5.69 4.83
C LEU A 49 -15.00 5.79 6.13
N SER A 50 -15.25 4.64 6.76
CA SER A 50 -15.61 4.61 8.19
C SER A 50 -14.40 4.93 9.05
N ALA A 51 -14.59 5.18 10.34
CA ALA A 51 -13.49 5.41 11.27
C ALA A 51 -12.54 4.20 11.33
N GLU A 52 -13.10 2.99 11.41
CA GLU A 52 -12.34 1.74 11.49
C GLU A 52 -11.56 1.47 10.19
N ALA A 53 -12.15 1.80 9.04
CA ALA A 53 -11.48 1.68 7.76
C ALA A 53 -10.33 2.71 7.61
N ALA A 54 -10.52 3.93 8.12
CA ALA A 54 -9.48 4.95 8.15
C ALA A 54 -8.31 4.54 9.06
N ASP A 55 -8.58 3.92 10.21
CA ASP A 55 -7.53 3.37 11.08
C ASP A 55 -6.74 2.25 10.38
N GLN A 56 -7.43 1.36 9.66
CA GLN A 56 -6.77 0.30 8.88
C GLN A 56 -5.86 0.86 7.78
N VAL A 57 -6.29 1.90 7.07
CA VAL A 57 -5.45 2.58 6.06
C VAL A 57 -4.23 3.23 6.74
N ALA A 58 -4.41 3.86 7.91
CA ALA A 58 -3.31 4.44 8.67
C ALA A 58 -2.28 3.38 9.09
N ASP A 59 -2.74 2.21 9.52
CA ASP A 59 -1.87 1.09 9.89
C ASP A 59 -1.14 0.48 8.69
N ALA A 60 -1.81 0.34 7.54
CA ALA A 60 -1.15 -0.08 6.30
C ALA A 60 -0.05 0.89 5.87
N LEU A 61 -0.30 2.21 5.95
CA LEU A 61 0.72 3.23 5.68
C LEU A 61 1.91 3.14 6.66
N ARG A 62 1.66 2.84 7.94
CA ARG A 62 2.73 2.60 8.94
C ARG A 62 3.56 1.37 8.59
N ARG A 63 2.92 0.26 8.17
CA ARG A 63 3.62 -0.96 7.72
C ARG A 63 4.46 -0.70 6.47
N ALA A 64 3.90 -0.03 5.47
CA ALA A 64 4.62 0.36 4.25
C ALA A 64 5.83 1.27 4.56
N ALA A 65 5.70 2.20 5.53
CA ALA A 65 6.81 3.03 5.99
C ALA A 65 7.90 2.23 6.72
N ALA A 66 7.53 1.21 7.49
CA ALA A 66 8.51 0.31 8.12
C ALA A 66 9.27 -0.51 7.07
N GLN A 67 8.56 -1.03 6.05
CA GLN A 67 9.17 -1.75 4.93
C GLN A 67 10.11 -0.84 4.12
N SER A 68 9.67 0.37 3.77
CA SER A 68 10.46 1.38 3.07
C SER A 68 11.81 1.65 3.75
N ARG A 69 11.80 1.91 5.07
CA ARG A 69 13.03 2.13 5.84
C ARG A 69 13.97 0.92 5.79
N SER A 70 13.42 -0.30 5.79
CA SER A 70 14.22 -1.53 5.70
C SER A 70 14.93 -1.66 4.35
N ILE A 71 14.30 -1.18 3.27
CA ILE A 71 14.89 -1.13 1.92
C ILE A 71 16.05 -0.13 1.87
N THR A 72 15.88 1.08 2.42
CA THR A 72 16.94 2.10 2.43
C THR A 72 18.13 1.72 3.32
N THR A 73 17.92 0.90 4.35
CA THR A 73 18.98 0.42 5.25
C THR A 73 19.76 -0.78 4.71
N ALA A 74 19.33 -1.41 3.62
CA ALA A 74 20.09 -2.49 3.00
C ALA A 74 21.41 -1.93 2.46
N PRO A 75 22.58 -2.51 2.82
CA PRO A 75 23.86 -2.01 2.33
C PRO A 75 23.86 -2.09 0.80
N SER A 76 24.12 -0.95 0.15
CA SER A 76 24.50 -0.92 -1.25
C SER A 76 25.69 -1.87 -1.40
N THR A 77 25.47 -2.98 -2.10
CA THR A 77 26.53 -3.94 -2.40
C THR A 77 27.39 -3.31 -3.49
N ASP A 78 28.34 -2.47 -3.07
CA ASP A 78 29.47 -2.02 -3.89
C ASP A 78 30.62 -3.04 -3.81
#